data_AF-A0A1L8CKC8-F1
#
_entry.id   AF-A0A1L8CKC8-F1
#
_cell.length_a   1.000
_cell.length_b   1.000
_cell.length_c   1.000
_cell.angle_alpha   90.00
_cell.angle_beta   90.00
_cell.angle_gamma   90.00
#
_symmetry.space_group_name_H-M   'P 1'
#
loop_
_entity.id
_entity.type
_entity.pdbx_description
1 polymer ?
#
loop_
_entity_poly.entity_id
_entity_poly.type
_entity_poly.pdbx_seq_one_letter_code
_entity_poly.pdbx_strand_id
1 'polypeptide(L)'
;MHKISKILSLFLVIGFILAGCVSVPAQSPELSAEIGKQIVESKSAHVALLGQYMNEKRDRIDEFIAREWIPAFATNVFKQPAVEKEWGRIVHSNNKPERLEFITGLGSMLQNKINAKRLELMAPIDELEQLLRVSLNEHYDQMIAANATLTTYLDSAVTVKERQHRVLKFMKVDGKLTQYMSKADEIVGKIVSGRDAFEKNRGKIQGIIDQVRNAVGGV
;
A
#
# COMPACT_ATOMS: atom_id res chain seq x y z
N MET A 1 -53.98 -33.74 -47.55
CA MET A 1 -53.82 -32.39 -46.95
C MET A 1 -53.17 -32.37 -45.56
N HIS A 2 -53.24 -33.44 -44.75
CA HIS A 2 -52.61 -33.46 -43.41
C HIS A 2 -51.07 -33.50 -43.36
N LYS A 3 -50.38 -34.06 -44.36
CA LYS A 3 -48.89 -34.11 -44.38
C LYS A 3 -48.22 -32.76 -44.66
N ILE A 4 -48.87 -31.90 -45.45
CA ILE A 4 -48.33 -30.57 -45.83
C ILE A 4 -48.43 -29.60 -44.63
N SER A 5 -49.50 -29.70 -43.84
CA SER A 5 -49.68 -28.91 -42.61
C SER A 5 -48.63 -29.22 -41.53
N LYS A 6 -48.18 -30.49 -41.40
CA LYS A 6 -47.11 -30.86 -40.46
C LYS A 6 -45.72 -30.36 -40.90
N ILE A 7 -45.44 -30.32 -42.20
CA ILE A 7 -44.17 -29.80 -42.75
C ILE A 7 -44.10 -28.28 -42.61
N LEU A 8 -45.21 -27.58 -42.85
CA LEU A 8 -45.29 -26.13 -42.69
C LEU A 8 -45.16 -25.70 -41.22
N SER A 9 -45.75 -26.47 -40.29
CA SER A 9 -45.61 -26.24 -38.85
C SER A 9 -44.19 -26.51 -38.34
N LEU A 10 -43.44 -27.43 -38.96
CA LEU A 10 -42.05 -27.72 -38.61
C LEU A 10 -41.10 -26.61 -39.10
N PHE A 11 -41.35 -26.04 -40.28
CA PHE A 11 -40.61 -24.89 -40.81
C PHE A 11 -40.83 -23.60 -39.98
N LEU A 12 -42.04 -23.41 -39.45
CA LEU A 12 -42.37 -22.23 -38.61
C LEU A 12 -41.63 -22.27 -37.26
N VAL A 13 -41.43 -23.46 -36.68
CA VAL A 13 -40.71 -23.64 -35.41
C VAL A 13 -39.19 -23.48 -35.60
N ILE A 14 -38.64 -23.95 -36.73
CA ILE A 14 -37.22 -23.79 -37.05
C ILE A 14 -36.87 -22.31 -37.33
N GLY A 15 -37.79 -21.55 -37.93
CA GLY A 15 -37.61 -20.10 -38.13
C GLY A 15 -37.52 -19.29 -36.84
N PHE A 16 -38.22 -19.70 -35.78
CA PHE A 16 -38.20 -19.01 -34.48
C PHE A 16 -36.91 -19.25 -33.68
N ILE A 17 -36.21 -20.36 -33.94
CA ILE A 17 -34.95 -20.70 -33.25
C ILE A 17 -33.77 -19.88 -33.80
N LEU A 18 -33.85 -19.43 -35.06
CA LEU A 18 -32.80 -18.62 -35.70
C LEU A 18 -32.90 -17.11 -35.41
N ALA A 19 -33.99 -16.64 -34.78
CA ALA A 19 -34.12 -15.26 -34.30
C ALA A 19 -33.42 -15.01 -32.94
N GLY A 20 -32.72 -16.01 -32.40
CA GLY A 20 -32.05 -15.94 -31.11
C GLY A 20 -30.69 -15.23 -31.08
N CYS A 21 -30.21 -14.67 -32.20
CA CYS A 21 -29.06 -13.77 -32.18
C CYS A 21 -29.49 -12.38 -31.66
N VAL A 22 -29.64 -12.28 -30.34
CA VAL A 22 -29.67 -10.99 -29.62
C VAL A 22 -28.44 -10.20 -30.07
N SER A 23 -28.65 -9.11 -30.79
CA SER A 23 -27.58 -8.14 -31.04
C SER A 23 -27.16 -7.56 -29.69
N VAL A 24 -25.86 -7.40 -29.48
CA VAL A 24 -25.35 -6.72 -28.29
C VAL A 24 -25.88 -5.28 -28.33
N PRO A 25 -26.66 -4.81 -27.34
CA PRO A 25 -27.19 -3.45 -27.35
C PRO A 25 -26.03 -2.44 -27.32
N ALA A 26 -26.13 -1.38 -28.11
CA ALA A 26 -25.14 -0.28 -28.19
C ALA A 26 -24.85 0.40 -26.83
N GLN A 27 -25.68 0.17 -25.82
CA GLN A 27 -25.51 0.62 -24.44
C GLN A 27 -24.40 -0.13 -23.68
N SER A 28 -23.97 -1.30 -24.19
CA SER A 28 -23.00 -2.15 -23.49
C SER A 28 -21.56 -1.59 -23.56
N PRO A 29 -21.05 -1.11 -24.71
CA PRO A 29 -19.77 -0.41 -24.79
C PRO A 29 -19.70 0.86 -23.93
N GLU A 30 -20.75 1.69 -23.91
CA GLU A 30 -20.81 2.91 -23.09
C GLU A 30 -20.70 2.60 -21.59
N LEU A 31 -21.44 1.59 -21.12
CA LEU A 31 -21.36 1.15 -19.73
C LEU A 31 -19.96 0.62 -19.37
N SER A 32 -19.30 -0.09 -20.30
CA SER A 32 -17.92 -0.58 -20.12
C SER A 32 -16.91 0.58 -20.07
N ALA A 33 -17.13 1.65 -20.83
CA ALA A 33 -16.31 2.85 -20.76
C ALA A 33 -16.44 3.55 -19.39
N GLU A 34 -17.67 3.67 -18.86
CA GLU A 34 -17.91 4.26 -17.53
C GLU A 34 -17.28 3.42 -16.40
N ILE A 35 -17.32 2.09 -16.49
CA ILE A 35 -16.61 1.20 -15.56
C ILE A 35 -15.10 1.49 -15.60
N GLY A 36 -14.53 1.70 -16.80
CA GLY A 36 -13.12 2.06 -16.96
C GLY A 36 -12.75 3.34 -16.20
N LYS A 37 -13.61 4.36 -16.27
CA LYS A 37 -13.43 5.61 -15.52
C LYS A 37 -13.48 5.39 -14.00
N GLN A 38 -14.46 4.62 -13.52
CA GLN A 38 -14.58 4.30 -12.09
C GLN A 38 -13.38 3.50 -11.55
N ILE A 39 -12.79 2.62 -12.37
CA ILE A 39 -11.57 1.88 -12.00
C ILE A 39 -10.40 2.85 -11.78
N VAL A 40 -10.23 3.85 -12.64
CA VAL A 40 -9.17 4.87 -12.51
C VAL A 40 -9.39 5.76 -11.28
N GLU A 41 -10.63 6.22 -11.05
CA GLU A 41 -10.97 7.01 -9.87
C GLU A 41 -10.73 6.23 -8.57
N SER A 42 -11.11 4.95 -8.55
CA SER A 42 -10.87 4.05 -7.42
C SER A 42 -9.37 3.81 -7.18
N LYS A 43 -8.57 3.63 -8.24
CA LYS A 43 -7.11 3.53 -8.14
C LYS A 43 -6.54 4.73 -7.43
N SER A 44 -6.91 5.94 -7.86
CA SER A 44 -6.45 7.19 -7.26
C SER A 44 -6.83 7.30 -5.78
N ALA A 45 -8.09 7.01 -5.44
CA ALA A 45 -8.58 7.06 -4.07
C ALA A 45 -7.84 6.07 -3.15
N HIS A 46 -7.63 4.83 -3.60
CA HIS A 46 -6.94 3.80 -2.80
C HIS A 46 -5.44 4.09 -2.65
N VAL A 47 -4.79 4.64 -3.69
CA VAL A 47 -3.39 5.08 -3.60
C VAL A 47 -3.23 6.22 -2.60
N ALA A 48 -4.17 7.17 -2.60
CA ALA A 48 -4.18 8.27 -1.64
C ALA A 48 -4.41 7.76 -0.20
N LEU A 49 -5.36 6.85 -0.01
CA LEU A 49 -5.66 6.24 1.28
C LEU A 49 -4.46 5.45 1.84
N LEU A 50 -3.80 4.65 0.99
CA LEU A 50 -2.56 3.94 1.38
C LEU A 50 -1.49 4.92 1.85
N GLY A 51 -1.30 6.04 1.14
CA GLY A 51 -0.36 7.08 1.54
C GLY A 51 -0.70 7.70 2.89
N GLN A 52 -1.97 8.06 3.12
CA GLN A 52 -2.42 8.59 4.41
C GLN A 52 -2.21 7.59 5.55
N TYR A 53 -2.55 6.32 5.31
CA TYR A 53 -2.36 5.25 6.28
C TYR A 53 -0.89 5.06 6.66
N MET A 54 0.02 5.08 5.68
CA MET A 54 1.46 4.95 5.94
C MET A 54 2.05 6.18 6.62
N ASN A 55 1.53 7.38 6.35
CA ASN A 55 1.93 8.58 7.06
C ASN A 55 1.57 8.51 8.55
N GLU A 56 0.39 8.00 8.91
CA GLU A 56 0.04 7.77 10.32
C GLU A 56 1.02 6.81 11.00
N LYS A 57 1.51 5.78 10.29
CA LYS A 57 2.57 4.89 10.81
C LYS A 57 3.89 5.61 11.05
N ARG A 58 4.29 6.51 10.15
CA ARG A 58 5.48 7.35 10.31
C ARG A 58 5.34 8.30 11.50
N ASP A 59 4.18 8.93 11.65
CA ASP A 59 3.89 9.83 12.76
C ASP A 59 4.02 9.12 14.12
N ARG A 60 3.55 7.88 14.21
CA ARG A 60 3.72 7.05 15.42
C ARG A 60 5.19 6.74 15.73
N ILE A 61 6.00 6.49 14.71
CA ILE A 61 7.45 6.29 14.88
C ILE A 61 8.12 7.59 15.32
N ASP A 62 7.73 8.72 14.73
CA ASP A 62 8.25 10.03 15.11
C ASP A 62 7.88 10.42 16.55
N GLU A 63 6.65 10.13 16.97
CA GLU A 63 6.22 10.34 18.35
C GLU A 63 7.04 9.49 19.32
N PHE A 64 7.26 8.20 19.00
CA PHE A 64 8.11 7.31 19.79
C PHE A 64 9.55 7.83 19.88
N ILE A 65 10.13 8.28 18.76
CA ILE A 65 11.47 8.86 18.73
C ILE A 65 11.53 10.08 19.66
N ALA A 66 10.58 10.99 19.53
CA ALA A 66 10.56 12.24 20.28
C ALA A 66 10.34 12.04 21.78
N ARG A 67 9.40 11.16 22.17
CA ARG A 67 8.93 11.03 23.55
C ARG A 67 9.65 9.98 24.36
N GLU A 68 10.19 8.95 23.73
CA GLU A 68 10.82 7.83 24.43
C GLU A 68 12.29 7.68 24.09
N TRP A 69 12.60 7.59 22.79
CA TRP A 69 13.96 7.26 22.37
C TRP A 69 14.95 8.40 22.61
N ILE A 70 14.62 9.63 22.20
CA ILE A 70 15.49 10.82 22.38
C ILE A 70 15.80 11.06 23.86
N PRO A 71 14.83 11.09 24.78
CA PRO A 71 15.13 11.29 26.21
C PRO A 71 16.05 10.20 26.78
N ALA A 72 15.81 8.93 26.44
CA ALA A 72 16.65 7.84 26.88
C ALA A 72 18.07 7.93 26.29
N PHE A 73 18.18 8.22 25.00
CA PHE A 73 19.43 8.39 24.30
C PHE A 73 20.25 9.56 24.87
N ALA A 74 19.64 10.74 25.00
CA ALA A 74 20.29 11.92 25.58
C ALA A 74 20.76 11.65 27.01
N THR A 75 19.92 11.02 27.84
CA THR A 75 20.30 10.63 29.21
C THR A 75 21.54 9.73 29.22
N ASN A 76 21.61 8.76 28.30
CA ASN A 76 22.77 7.87 28.21
C ASN A 76 24.03 8.59 27.74
N VAL A 77 23.92 9.56 26.83
CA VAL A 77 25.07 10.39 26.41
C VAL A 77 25.58 11.23 27.58
N PHE A 78 24.70 11.89 28.33
CA PHE A 78 25.12 12.72 29.47
C PHE A 78 25.70 11.91 30.64
N LYS A 79 25.40 10.61 30.72
CA LYS A 79 26.01 9.67 31.67
C LYS A 79 27.39 9.16 31.22
N GLN A 80 27.85 9.50 30.03
CA GLN A 80 29.19 9.07 29.60
C GLN A 80 30.25 9.85 30.40
N PRO A 81 31.26 9.20 31.00
CA PRO A 81 32.21 9.87 31.89
C PRO A 81 32.92 11.07 31.26
N ALA A 82 33.22 11.01 29.96
CA ALA A 82 33.84 12.12 29.23
C ALA A 82 32.91 13.34 29.13
N VAL A 83 31.63 13.11 28.84
CA VAL A 83 30.60 14.16 28.69
C VAL A 83 30.27 14.75 30.06
N GLU A 84 30.09 13.90 31.07
CA GLU A 84 29.79 14.32 32.45
C GLU A 84 30.92 15.19 33.03
N LYS A 85 32.18 14.75 32.87
CA LYS A 85 33.35 15.49 33.33
C LYS A 85 33.46 16.85 32.66
N GLU A 86 33.34 16.89 31.34
CA GLU A 86 33.50 18.13 30.58
C GLU A 86 32.35 19.11 30.85
N TRP A 87 31.12 18.62 30.88
CA TRP A 87 29.96 19.42 31.27
C TRP A 87 30.11 19.96 32.69
N GLY A 88 30.55 19.14 33.64
CA GLY A 88 30.86 19.56 34.99
C GLY A 88 31.87 20.71 35.00
N ARG A 89 33.00 20.58 34.30
CA ARG A 89 34.03 21.63 34.19
C ARG A 89 33.45 22.95 33.67
N ILE A 90 32.68 22.90 32.58
CA ILE A 90 32.10 24.06 31.91
C ILE A 90 31.03 24.75 32.78
N VAL A 91 30.22 23.98 33.50
CA VAL A 91 29.21 24.55 34.40
C VAL A 91 29.88 25.28 35.56
N HIS A 92 30.94 24.70 36.15
CA HIS A 92 31.71 25.32 37.24
C HIS A 92 32.51 26.56 36.81
N SER A 93 33.07 26.59 35.59
CA SER A 93 33.84 27.75 35.09
C SER A 93 32.97 29.00 34.86
N ASN A 94 31.64 28.81 34.75
CA ASN A 94 30.66 29.85 34.47
C ASN A 94 30.94 30.69 33.21
N ASN A 95 31.71 30.14 32.27
CA ASN A 95 32.04 30.78 31.01
C ASN A 95 30.91 30.56 29.99
N LYS A 96 30.17 31.64 29.67
CA LYS A 96 29.01 31.58 28.75
C LYS A 96 29.40 31.16 27.32
N PRO A 97 30.46 31.72 26.70
CA PRO A 97 31.00 31.20 25.44
C PRO A 97 31.28 29.69 25.43
N GLU A 98 31.97 29.16 26.43
CA GLU A 98 32.28 27.71 26.51
C GLU A 98 31.00 26.86 26.61
N ARG A 99 29.99 27.32 27.35
CA ARG A 99 28.68 26.65 27.41
C ARG A 99 28.01 26.60 26.05
N LEU A 100 28.02 27.71 25.32
CA LEU A 100 27.41 27.78 24.00
C LEU A 100 28.13 26.85 23.02
N GLU A 101 29.46 26.89 22.97
CA GLU A 101 30.27 26.04 22.10
C GLU A 101 30.04 24.55 22.38
N PHE A 102 29.98 24.16 23.65
CA PHE A 102 29.69 22.78 24.02
C PHE A 102 28.28 22.35 23.61
N ILE A 103 27.26 23.18 23.87
CA ILE A 103 25.87 22.85 23.53
C ILE A 103 25.69 22.76 22.00
N THR A 104 26.29 23.65 21.22
CA THR A 104 26.17 23.62 19.75
C THR A 104 26.94 22.45 19.15
N GLY A 105 28.15 22.16 19.65
CA GLY A 105 28.95 21.02 19.22
C GLY A 105 28.30 19.67 19.57
N LEU A 106 27.93 19.48 20.84
CA LEU A 106 27.24 18.27 21.29
C LEU A 106 25.88 18.14 20.62
N GLY A 107 25.12 19.22 20.55
CA GLY A 107 23.81 19.27 19.90
C GLY A 107 23.87 18.82 18.44
N SER A 108 24.86 19.27 17.68
CA SER A 108 25.06 18.84 16.28
C SER A 108 25.34 17.33 16.18
N MET A 109 26.19 16.79 17.06
CA MET A 109 26.46 15.35 17.10
C MET A 109 25.22 14.53 17.47
N LEU A 110 24.45 14.99 18.47
CA LEU A 110 23.21 14.34 18.88
C LEU A 110 22.19 14.36 17.74
N GLN A 111 22.00 15.49 17.07
CA GLN A 111 21.07 15.64 15.96
C GLN A 111 21.40 14.67 14.82
N ASN A 112 22.67 14.51 14.47
CA ASN A 112 23.08 13.54 13.45
C ASN A 112 22.70 12.11 13.82
N LYS A 113 22.92 11.71 15.09
CA LYS A 113 22.53 10.37 15.58
C LYS A 113 21.01 10.19 15.63
N ILE A 114 20.27 11.23 16.02
CA ILE A 114 18.80 11.23 16.02
C ILE A 114 18.26 11.07 14.59
N ASN A 115 18.80 11.82 13.63
CA ASN A 115 18.38 11.74 12.23
C ASN A 115 18.70 10.37 11.62
N ALA A 116 19.89 9.83 11.89
CA ALA A 116 20.26 8.49 11.46
C ALA A 116 19.31 7.43 12.04
N LYS A 117 18.95 7.55 13.33
CA LYS A 117 18.01 6.62 13.96
C LYS A 117 16.61 6.75 13.36
N ARG A 118 16.15 7.97 13.07
CA ARG A 118 14.86 8.20 12.42
C ARG A 118 14.79 7.50 11.06
N LEU A 119 15.79 7.69 10.21
CA LEU A 119 15.86 7.03 8.90
C LEU A 119 15.86 5.51 9.04
N GLU A 120 16.61 4.98 10.00
CA GLU A 120 16.67 3.55 10.27
C GLU A 120 15.30 2.97 10.69
N LEU A 121 14.58 3.66 11.57
CA LEU A 121 13.26 3.21 12.04
C LEU A 121 12.16 3.39 10.99
N MET A 122 12.29 4.38 10.10
CA MET A 122 11.33 4.64 9.02
C MET A 122 11.49 3.69 7.83
N ALA A 123 12.72 3.25 7.53
CA ALA A 123 13.02 2.45 6.34
C ALA A 123 12.11 1.21 6.16
N PRO A 124 11.76 0.42 7.19
CA PRO A 124 10.81 -0.69 7.06
C PRO A 124 9.42 -0.30 6.56
N ILE A 125 8.93 0.88 6.98
CA ILE A 125 7.62 1.39 6.57
C ILE A 125 7.68 1.93 5.14
N ASP A 126 8.77 2.63 4.80
CA ASP A 126 9.00 3.13 3.44
C ASP A 126 9.07 1.96 2.45
N GLU A 127 9.82 0.91 2.79
CA GLU A 127 9.94 -0.28 1.97
C GLU A 127 8.59 -1.00 1.81
N LEU A 128 7.84 -1.19 2.89
CA LEU A 128 6.53 -1.81 2.82
C LEU A 128 5.56 -0.99 1.95
N GLU A 129 5.55 0.34 2.10
CA GLU A 129 4.70 1.20 1.27
C GLU A 129 5.02 1.05 -0.22
N GLN A 130 6.29 0.99 -0.61
CA GLN A 130 6.68 0.78 -2.01
C GLN A 130 6.14 -0.54 -2.55
N LEU A 131 6.28 -1.63 -1.80
CA LEU A 131 5.75 -2.95 -2.18
C LEU A 131 4.22 -2.92 -2.37
N LEU A 132 3.51 -2.24 -1.47
CA LEU A 132 2.05 -2.14 -1.55
C LEU A 132 1.59 -1.23 -2.69
N ARG A 133 2.32 -0.15 -2.97
CA ARG A 133 2.04 0.71 -4.12
C ARG A 133 2.21 -0.05 -5.43
N VAL A 134 3.27 -0.83 -5.57
CA VAL A 134 3.50 -1.67 -6.76
C VAL A 134 2.34 -2.66 -6.92
N SER A 135 2.04 -3.44 -5.87
CA SER A 135 0.96 -4.42 -5.91
C SER A 135 -0.41 -3.81 -6.24
N LEU A 136 -0.73 -2.65 -5.64
CA LEU A 136 -1.98 -1.94 -5.88
C LEU A 136 -2.06 -1.44 -7.33
N ASN A 137 -0.97 -0.88 -7.85
CA ASN A 137 -0.92 -0.40 -9.23
C ASN A 137 -1.10 -1.55 -10.22
N GLU A 138 -0.38 -2.66 -10.04
CA GLU A 138 -0.50 -3.85 -10.90
C GLU A 138 -1.92 -4.41 -10.90
N HIS A 139 -2.57 -4.50 -9.74
CA HIS A 139 -3.95 -4.95 -9.64
C HIS A 139 -4.90 -4.07 -10.48
N TYR A 140 -4.77 -2.74 -10.37
CA TYR A 140 -5.58 -1.82 -11.15
C TYR A 140 -5.24 -1.83 -12.65
N ASP A 141 -3.98 -2.01 -13.02
CA ASP A 141 -3.56 -2.08 -14.42
C ASP A 141 -4.13 -3.34 -15.09
N GLN A 142 -4.19 -4.46 -14.36
CA GLN A 142 -4.90 -5.67 -14.82
C GLN A 142 -6.40 -5.42 -15.02
N MET A 143 -7.06 -4.69 -14.11
CA MET A 143 -8.47 -4.33 -14.25
C MET A 143 -8.73 -3.43 -15.46
N ILE A 144 -7.88 -2.44 -15.68
CA ILE A 144 -7.96 -1.53 -16.83
C ILE A 144 -7.79 -2.32 -18.13
N ALA A 145 -6.78 -3.20 -18.22
CA ALA A 145 -6.56 -4.04 -19.39
C ALA A 145 -7.73 -5.00 -19.67
N ALA A 146 -8.30 -5.60 -18.63
CA ALA A 146 -9.47 -6.46 -18.74
C ALA A 146 -10.71 -5.69 -19.21
N ASN A 147 -10.92 -4.48 -18.69
CA ASN A 147 -12.01 -3.60 -19.11
C ASN A 147 -11.85 -3.12 -20.56
N ALA A 148 -10.64 -2.70 -20.95
CA ALA A 148 -10.36 -2.29 -22.34
C ALA A 148 -10.64 -3.44 -23.32
N THR A 149 -10.19 -4.66 -22.98
CA THR A 149 -10.48 -5.87 -23.75
C THR A 149 -11.99 -6.11 -23.86
N LEU A 150 -12.74 -5.98 -22.76
CA LEU A 150 -14.20 -6.11 -22.77
C LEU A 150 -14.86 -5.06 -23.67
N THR A 151 -14.45 -3.79 -23.57
CA THR A 151 -14.97 -2.70 -24.40
C THR A 151 -14.76 -3.01 -25.89
N THR A 152 -13.57 -3.43 -26.30
CA THR A 152 -13.30 -3.84 -27.69
C THR A 152 -14.14 -5.04 -28.14
N TYR A 153 -14.42 -5.99 -27.24
CA TYR A 153 -15.28 -7.14 -27.57
C TYR A 153 -16.77 -6.76 -27.68
N LEU A 154 -17.24 -5.86 -26.82
CA LEU A 154 -18.60 -5.32 -26.87
C LEU A 154 -18.84 -4.52 -28.15
N ASP A 155 -17.80 -3.81 -28.61
CA ASP A 155 -17.79 -3.10 -29.88
C ASP A 155 -17.83 -4.06 -31.09
N SER A 156 -17.25 -5.26 -30.96
CA SER A 156 -17.19 -6.27 -32.02
C SER A 156 -18.32 -7.33 -32.02
N ALA A 157 -19.35 -7.17 -31.17
CA ALA A 157 -20.59 -7.98 -31.14
C ALA A 157 -20.42 -9.50 -30.91
N VAL A 158 -19.39 -9.95 -30.18
CA VAL A 158 -19.11 -11.39 -29.90
C VAL A 158 -19.40 -11.77 -28.42
N THR A 159 -19.67 -13.05 -28.18
CA THR A 159 -20.12 -13.69 -26.92
C THR A 159 -19.44 -13.17 -25.63
N VAL A 160 -20.19 -12.39 -24.86
CA VAL A 160 -19.74 -11.52 -23.75
C VAL A 160 -19.64 -12.21 -22.39
N LYS A 161 -20.43 -13.28 -22.17
CA LYS A 161 -20.74 -13.82 -20.82
C LYS A 161 -19.53 -14.36 -20.04
N GLU A 162 -18.61 -15.09 -20.67
CA GLU A 162 -17.48 -15.71 -19.95
C GLU A 162 -16.44 -14.70 -19.46
N ARG A 163 -16.38 -13.50 -20.07
CA ARG A 163 -15.37 -12.47 -19.73
C ARG A 163 -15.88 -11.43 -18.75
N GLN A 164 -17.19 -11.13 -18.73
CA GLN A 164 -17.81 -10.29 -17.69
C GLN A 164 -17.56 -10.83 -16.28
N HIS A 165 -17.63 -12.16 -16.11
CA HIS A 165 -17.37 -12.79 -14.81
C HIS A 165 -15.94 -12.61 -14.32
N ARG A 166 -14.96 -12.48 -15.24
CA ARG A 166 -13.56 -12.17 -14.88
C ARG A 166 -13.40 -10.74 -14.37
N VAL A 167 -14.00 -9.75 -15.04
CA VAL A 167 -13.95 -8.33 -14.60
C VAL A 167 -14.59 -8.17 -13.23
N LEU A 168 -15.77 -8.76 -13.01
CA LEU A 168 -16.46 -8.74 -11.71
C LEU A 168 -15.69 -9.44 -10.59
N LYS A 169 -14.90 -10.48 -10.92
CA LYS A 169 -14.03 -11.16 -9.94
C LYS A 169 -12.86 -10.27 -9.51
N PHE A 170 -12.32 -9.44 -10.39
CA PHE A 170 -11.26 -8.48 -10.07
C PHE A 170 -11.75 -7.24 -9.32
N MET A 171 -13.02 -6.82 -9.52
CA MET A 171 -13.61 -5.68 -8.82
C MET A 171 -13.90 -5.94 -7.33
N LYS A 172 -13.80 -7.18 -6.85
CA LYS A 172 -13.91 -7.47 -5.42
C LYS A 172 -12.59 -7.06 -4.75
N VAL A 173 -12.65 -5.97 -3.97
CA VAL A 173 -11.54 -5.52 -3.10
C VAL A 173 -10.99 -6.71 -2.32
N ASP A 174 -9.72 -7.03 -2.59
CA ASP A 174 -9.08 -8.26 -2.15
C ASP A 174 -8.72 -8.18 -0.65
N GLY A 175 -9.00 -9.24 0.11
CA GLY A 175 -8.66 -9.35 1.54
C GLY A 175 -7.15 -9.22 1.82
N LYS A 176 -6.33 -9.35 0.77
CA LYS A 176 -4.89 -9.12 0.81
C LYS A 176 -4.52 -7.70 1.23
N LEU A 177 -5.25 -6.67 0.79
CA LEU A 177 -4.94 -5.28 1.17
C LEU A 177 -5.09 -5.09 2.69
N THR A 178 -6.17 -5.59 3.27
CA THR A 178 -6.39 -5.58 4.72
C THR A 178 -5.31 -6.37 5.47
N GLN A 179 -4.91 -7.53 4.94
CA GLN A 179 -3.83 -8.32 5.51
C GLN A 179 -2.49 -7.55 5.51
N TYR A 180 -2.18 -6.85 4.42
CA TYR A 180 -0.96 -6.05 4.32
C TYR A 180 -0.97 -4.81 5.21
N MET A 181 -2.12 -4.14 5.35
CA MET A 181 -2.29 -3.05 6.30
C MET A 181 -2.08 -3.53 7.74
N SER A 182 -2.53 -4.73 8.08
CA SER A 182 -2.25 -5.36 9.39
C SER A 182 -0.76 -5.67 9.58
N LYS A 183 -0.02 -5.99 8.51
CA LYS A 183 1.45 -6.15 8.58
C LYS A 183 2.17 -4.83 8.87
N ALA A 184 1.69 -3.71 8.33
CA ALA A 184 2.20 -2.39 8.71
C ALA A 184 1.98 -2.10 10.20
N ASP A 185 0.80 -2.40 10.74
CA ASP A 185 0.54 -2.29 12.19
C ASP A 185 1.47 -3.17 13.02
N GLU A 186 1.71 -4.41 12.57
CA GLU A 186 2.61 -5.34 13.23
C GLU A 186 4.04 -4.79 13.27
N ILE A 187 4.55 -4.24 12.15
CA ILE A 187 5.88 -3.63 12.09
C ILE A 187 5.98 -2.44 13.03
N VAL A 188 5.04 -1.48 12.96
CA VAL A 188 5.05 -0.32 13.86
C VAL A 188 4.98 -0.76 15.31
N GLY A 189 4.11 -1.71 15.64
CA GLY A 189 4.03 -2.30 16.97
C GLY A 189 5.39 -2.81 17.46
N LYS A 190 6.14 -3.54 16.62
CA LYS A 190 7.49 -4.02 16.98
C LYS A 190 8.54 -2.92 17.08
N ILE A 191 8.39 -1.82 16.36
CA ILE A 191 9.29 -0.65 16.43
C ILE A 191 9.06 0.11 17.74
N VAL A 192 7.80 0.43 18.06
CA VAL A 192 7.44 1.36 19.15
C VAL A 192 7.20 0.67 20.50
N SER A 193 7.40 -0.64 20.62
CA SER A 193 7.24 -1.40 21.87
C SER A 193 8.34 -1.16 22.92
N GLY A 194 9.16 -0.11 22.74
CA GLY A 194 10.20 0.30 23.67
C GLY A 194 11.56 0.52 23.01
N ARG A 195 12.45 1.19 23.76
CA ARG A 195 13.72 1.76 23.25
C ARG A 195 14.62 0.80 22.44
N ASP A 196 14.69 -0.46 22.82
CA ASP A 196 15.54 -1.50 22.20
C ASP A 196 14.72 -2.49 21.35
N ALA A 197 13.41 -2.25 21.20
CA ALA A 197 12.48 -3.17 20.56
C ALA A 197 12.80 -3.35 19.08
N PHE A 198 13.17 -2.27 18.38
CA PHE A 198 13.58 -2.35 16.99
C PHE A 198 14.76 -3.30 16.77
N GLU A 199 15.84 -3.13 17.52
CA GLU A 199 17.04 -3.98 17.41
C GLU A 199 16.71 -5.45 17.66
N LYS A 200 15.93 -5.72 18.71
CA LYS A 200 15.50 -7.08 19.09
C LYS A 200 14.58 -7.72 18.05
N ASN A 201 13.81 -6.91 17.33
CA ASN A 201 12.84 -7.37 16.35
C ASN A 201 13.29 -7.19 14.91
N ARG A 202 14.51 -6.69 14.64
CA ARG A 202 14.97 -6.36 13.27
C ARG A 202 14.78 -7.53 12.30
N GLY A 203 15.22 -8.74 12.69
CA GLY A 203 15.03 -9.94 11.86
C GLY A 203 13.56 -10.32 11.63
N LYS A 204 12.69 -10.09 12.62
CA LYS A 204 11.24 -10.35 12.48
C LYS A 204 10.57 -9.30 11.59
N ILE A 205 10.96 -8.04 11.71
CA ILE A 205 10.50 -6.95 10.84
C ILE A 205 10.88 -7.26 9.40
N GLN A 206 12.15 -7.63 9.16
CA GLN A 206 12.59 -8.01 7.83
C GLN A 206 11.82 -9.23 7.30
N GLY A 207 11.60 -10.25 8.14
CA GLY A 207 10.80 -11.41 7.75
C GLY A 207 9.37 -11.07 7.33
N ILE A 208 8.73 -10.06 7.95
CA ILE A 208 7.40 -9.59 7.53
C ILE A 208 7.48 -8.90 6.17
N ILE A 209 8.48 -8.04 5.95
CA ILE A 209 8.70 -7.36 4.66
C ILE A 209 8.93 -8.40 3.57
N ASP A 210 9.77 -9.40 3.82
CA ASP A 210 10.09 -10.46 2.86
C ASP A 210 8.85 -11.30 2.53
N GLN A 211 7.98 -11.59 3.51
CA GLN A 211 6.70 -12.25 3.27
C GLN A 211 5.81 -11.44 2.31
N VAL A 212 5.71 -10.13 2.52
CA VAL A 212 4.93 -9.25 1.64
C VAL A 212 5.59 -9.17 0.26
N ARG A 213 6.92 -9.01 0.19
CA ARG A 213 7.66 -8.96 -1.07
C ARG A 213 7.43 -10.22 -1.91
N ASN A 214 7.51 -11.39 -1.30
CA ASN A 214 7.29 -12.66 -1.98
C ASN A 214 5.82 -12.84 -2.42
N ALA A 215 4.87 -12.33 -1.64
CA ALA A 215 3.45 -12.36 -2.00
C ALA A 215 3.10 -11.39 -3.14
N VAL A 216 3.82 -10.26 -3.25
CA VAL A 216 3.66 -9.27 -4.33
C VAL A 216 4.40 -9.70 -5.60
N GLY A 217 5.65 -10.15 -5.49
CA GLY A 217 6.48 -10.56 -6.64
C GLY A 217 6.25 -11.98 -7.16
N GLY A 218 5.32 -12.73 -6.55
CA GLY A 218 4.95 -14.10 -6.94
C GLY A 218 3.81 -14.19 -7.97
N VAL A 219 3.65 -13.17 -8.83
CA VAL A 219 2.67 -13.14 -9.92
C VAL A 219 3.38 -13.21 -11.27
#